data_AF-A0A154P7P3-F1
#
_entry.id   AF-A0A154P7P3-F1
#
_cell.length_a   1.000
_cell.length_b   1.000
_cell.length_c   1.000
_cell.angle_alpha   90.00
_cell.angle_beta   90.00
_cell.angle_gamma   90.00
#
_symmetry.space_group_name_H-M   'P 1'
#
loop_
_entity.id
_entity.type
_entity.pdbx_description
1 polymer ?
#
loop_
_entity_poly.entity_id
_entity_poly.type
_entity_poly.pdbx_seq_one_letter_code
_entity_poly.pdbx_strand_id
1 'polypeptide(L)'
;MWLQHGGCSAHYARRVRDGLNELYPNKWIGRGGLVSRPPRSPDLTPLDFFLWGAMKNAVYQEIPTTPENMKQWIIAACGRISSETIRHIRDAAVRRLQLCIDANGHHFEHLL
;
A
#
# COMPACT_ATOMS: atom_id res chain seq x y z
N MET A 1 -9.36 -11.08 -7.58
CA MET A 1 -8.42 -10.02 -7.16
C MET A 1 -8.98 -9.33 -5.93
N TRP A 2 -8.16 -9.05 -4.92
CA TRP A 2 -8.54 -8.26 -3.74
C TRP A 2 -7.97 -6.84 -3.88
N LEU A 3 -8.70 -5.83 -3.42
CA LEU A 3 -8.20 -4.45 -3.34
C LEU A 3 -8.02 -4.03 -1.88
N GLN A 4 -6.92 -3.35 -1.56
CA GLN A 4 -6.69 -2.79 -0.23
C GLN A 4 -6.34 -1.30 -0.37
N HIS A 5 -7.06 -0.41 0.32
CA HIS A 5 -6.81 1.05 0.27
C HIS A 5 -6.87 1.72 1.66
N GLY A 6 -6.18 2.85 1.81
CA GLY A 6 -6.01 3.56 3.08
C GLY A 6 -7.30 4.18 3.62
N GLY A 7 -7.23 4.66 4.87
CA GLY A 7 -8.34 5.28 5.59
C GLY A 7 -8.61 6.75 5.27
N CYS A 8 -8.05 7.30 4.18
CA CYS A 8 -8.31 8.68 3.75
C CYS A 8 -9.81 8.94 3.57
N SER A 9 -10.29 10.13 3.94
CA SER A 9 -11.71 10.50 3.86
C SER A 9 -12.28 10.33 2.45
N ALA A 10 -11.50 10.66 1.42
CA ALA A 10 -11.89 10.49 0.01
C ALA A 10 -12.21 9.02 -0.32
N HIS A 11 -11.48 8.06 0.25
CA HIS A 11 -11.74 6.64 0.05
C HIS A 11 -13.00 6.14 0.78
N TYR A 12 -13.51 6.91 1.73
CA TYR A 12 -14.76 6.63 2.45
C TYR A 12 -15.96 7.39 1.86
N ALA A 13 -15.83 8.03 0.71
CA ALA A 13 -17.01 8.60 0.04
C ALA A 13 -17.97 7.48 -0.39
N ARG A 14 -19.28 7.72 -0.32
CA ARG A 14 -20.32 6.74 -0.72
C ARG A 14 -20.09 6.25 -2.15
N ARG A 15 -19.91 7.19 -3.09
CA ARG A 15 -19.64 6.87 -4.50
C ARG A 15 -18.43 5.95 -4.71
N VAL A 16 -17.39 6.11 -3.90
CA VAL A 16 -16.20 5.24 -3.97
C VAL A 16 -16.57 3.82 -3.52
N ARG A 17 -17.26 3.68 -2.38
CA ARG A 17 -17.69 2.36 -1.88
C ARG A 17 -18.67 1.67 -2.82
N ASP A 18 -19.58 2.40 -3.45
CA ASP A 18 -20.52 1.82 -4.41
C ASP A 18 -19.76 1.23 -5.60
N GLY A 19 -18.80 1.96 -6.16
CA GLY A 19 -17.92 1.44 -7.21
C GLY A 19 -17.03 0.27 -6.75
N LEU A 20 -16.56 0.28 -5.50
CA LEU A 20 -15.80 -0.84 -4.95
C LEU A 20 -16.66 -2.10 -4.77
N ASN A 21 -17.92 -1.95 -4.40
CA ASN A 21 -18.86 -3.07 -4.29
C ASN A 21 -19.19 -3.67 -5.67
N GLU A 22 -19.25 -2.84 -6.71
CA GLU A 22 -19.47 -3.27 -8.09
C GLU A 22 -18.24 -3.96 -8.69
N LEU A 23 -17.05 -3.32 -8.59
CA LEU A 23 -15.82 -3.81 -9.21
C LEU A 23 -15.13 -4.93 -8.40
N TYR A 24 -15.28 -4.92 -7.08
CA TYR A 24 -14.63 -5.84 -6.14
C TYR A 24 -15.63 -6.40 -5.11
N PRO A 25 -16.71 -7.07 -5.53
CA PRO A 25 -17.77 -7.53 -4.63
C PRO A 25 -17.20 -8.44 -3.55
N ASN A 26 -17.37 -8.03 -2.28
CA ASN A 26 -16.83 -8.71 -1.08
C ASN A 26 -15.31 -8.95 -1.11
N LYS A 27 -14.56 -8.21 -1.93
CA LYS A 27 -13.12 -8.41 -2.17
C LYS A 27 -12.33 -7.11 -2.05
N TRP A 28 -12.77 -6.19 -1.18
CA TRP A 28 -12.00 -4.99 -0.85
C TRP A 28 -11.89 -4.77 0.66
N ILE A 29 -10.72 -4.28 1.07
CA ILE A 29 -10.32 -4.02 2.46
C ILE A 29 -10.18 -2.51 2.64
N GLY A 30 -10.99 -1.95 3.54
CA GLY A 30 -11.02 -0.52 3.77
C GLY A 30 -12.18 -0.10 4.68
N ARG A 31 -12.22 1.18 5.05
CA ARG A 31 -13.26 1.72 5.92
C ARG A 31 -14.64 1.56 5.26
N GLY A 32 -15.56 0.87 5.92
CA GLY A 32 -16.92 0.61 5.42
C GLY A 32 -17.03 -0.54 4.42
N GLY A 33 -15.95 -1.32 4.21
CA GLY A 33 -15.99 -2.60 3.51
C GLY A 33 -16.24 -3.76 4.47
N LEU A 34 -16.40 -4.96 3.92
CA LEU A 34 -16.60 -6.19 4.70
C LEU A 34 -15.43 -6.45 5.66
N VAL A 35 -14.20 -6.21 5.19
CA VAL A 35 -12.99 -6.27 6.00
C VAL A 35 -12.52 -4.84 6.27
N SER A 36 -12.67 -4.41 7.53
CA SER A 36 -12.21 -3.09 7.94
C SER A 36 -10.69 -3.06 8.11
N ARG A 37 -10.08 -1.91 7.80
CA ARG A 37 -8.67 -1.67 8.08
C ARG A 37 -8.52 -0.93 9.42
N PRO A 38 -7.61 -1.35 10.31
CA PRO A 38 -7.29 -0.56 11.49
C PRO A 38 -6.76 0.84 11.10
N PRO A 39 -7.15 1.89 11.84
CA PRO A 39 -6.62 3.23 11.61
C PRO A 39 -5.13 3.29 11.95
N ARG A 40 -4.39 4.16 11.26
CA ARG A 40 -2.97 4.45 11.52
C ARG A 40 -2.04 3.22 11.44
N SER A 41 -2.29 2.30 10.50
CA SER A 41 -1.45 1.12 10.28
C SER A 41 -0.72 1.15 8.92
N PRO A 42 0.22 2.11 8.70
CA PRO A 42 1.04 2.12 7.48
C PRO A 42 1.88 0.84 7.38
N ASP A 43 2.29 0.27 8.51
CA ASP A 43 3.10 -0.96 8.62
C ASP A 43 2.42 -2.21 8.05
N LEU A 44 1.12 -2.13 7.76
CA LEU A 44 0.30 -3.21 7.18
C LEU A 44 -0.06 -2.98 5.71
N THR A 45 0.47 -1.92 5.09
CA THR A 45 0.19 -1.60 3.69
C THR A 45 1.48 -1.64 2.87
N PRO A 46 1.58 -2.56 1.88
CA PRO A 46 2.75 -2.65 0.99
C PRO A 46 3.17 -1.34 0.33
N LEU A 47 2.20 -0.48 0.01
CA LEU A 47 2.49 0.82 -0.58
C LEU A 47 3.24 1.72 0.41
N ASP A 48 2.86 1.69 1.69
CA ASP A 48 3.38 2.58 2.73
C ASP A 48 4.71 2.07 3.29
N PHE A 49 4.82 0.79 3.67
CA PHE A 49 6.05 0.26 4.26
C PHE A 49 7.17 -0.01 3.24
N PHE A 50 6.85 -0.04 1.94
CA PHE A 50 7.82 -0.33 0.88
C PHE A 50 7.75 0.66 -0.28
N LEU A 51 6.65 0.69 -1.04
CA LEU A 51 6.65 1.29 -2.38
C LEU A 51 7.04 2.77 -2.34
N TRP A 52 6.43 3.56 -1.45
CA TRP A 52 6.71 5.00 -1.41
C TRP A 52 8.15 5.32 -1.01
N GLY A 53 8.75 4.53 -0.12
CA GLY A 53 10.17 4.63 0.22
C GLY A 53 11.07 4.28 -0.97
N ALA A 54 10.79 3.16 -1.64
CA ALA A 54 11.53 2.72 -2.82
C ALA A 54 11.44 3.73 -3.98
N MET A 55 10.23 4.22 -4.27
CA MET A 55 9.97 5.20 -5.32
C MET A 55 10.64 6.53 -5.01
N LYS A 56 10.57 7.00 -3.76
CA LYS A 56 11.27 8.23 -3.36
C LYS A 56 12.78 8.09 -3.58
N ASN A 57 13.38 6.99 -3.14
CA ASN A 57 14.82 6.76 -3.32
C ASN A 57 15.23 6.66 -4.79
N ALA A 58 14.38 6.10 -5.65
CA ALA A 58 14.68 5.93 -7.07
C ALA A 58 14.44 7.20 -7.91
N VAL A 59 13.37 7.95 -7.61
CA VAL A 59 12.97 9.15 -8.38
C VAL A 59 13.81 10.35 -7.99
N TYR A 60 14.19 10.48 -6.71
CA TYR A 60 14.97 11.62 -6.23
C TYR A 60 16.48 11.40 -6.23
N GLN A 61 17.00 10.41 -6.99
CA GLN A 61 18.45 10.31 -7.23
C GLN A 61 18.98 11.54 -7.98
N GLU A 62 18.14 12.08 -8.86
CA GLU A 62 18.33 13.39 -9.48
C GLU A 62 17.12 14.28 -9.11
N ILE A 63 17.27 15.60 -9.17
CA ILE A 63 16.16 16.52 -8.88
C ILE A 63 15.30 16.65 -10.14
N PRO A 64 14.02 16.25 -10.11
CA PRO A 64 13.15 16.41 -11.27
C PRO A 64 12.93 17.90 -11.54
N THR A 65 13.17 18.32 -12.78
CA THR A 65 13.06 19.74 -13.19
C THR A 65 11.69 20.10 -13.75
N THR A 66 10.92 19.11 -14.21
CA THR A 66 9.59 19.31 -14.80
C THR A 66 8.61 18.19 -14.39
N PRO A 67 7.29 18.42 -14.46
CA PRO A 67 6.29 17.38 -14.23
C PRO A 67 6.45 16.17 -15.18
N GLU A 68 6.84 16.42 -16.44
CA GLU A 68 7.04 15.37 -17.44
C GLU A 68 8.22 14.48 -17.09
N ASN A 69 9.36 15.07 -16.70
CA ASN A 69 10.53 14.33 -16.23
C ASN A 69 10.18 13.49 -14.99
N MET A 70 9.43 14.07 -14.04
CA MET A 70 8.98 13.34 -12.85
C MET A 70 8.10 12.13 -13.21
N LYS A 71 7.15 12.27 -14.16
CA LYS A 71 6.32 11.15 -14.64
C LYS A 71 7.18 10.06 -15.28
N GLN A 72 8.13 10.42 -16.14
CA GLN A 72 9.02 9.47 -16.79
C GLN A 72 9.86 8.69 -15.78
N TRP A 73 10.38 9.38 -14.76
CA TRP A 73 11.17 8.74 -13.71
C TRP A 73 10.34 7.85 -12.80
N ILE A 74 9.09 8.23 -12.49
CA ILE A 74 8.15 7.35 -11.80
C ILE A 74 7.91 6.08 -12.63
N ILE A 75 7.63 6.21 -13.92
CA ILE A 75 7.42 5.05 -14.80
C ILE A 75 8.67 4.15 -14.84
N ALA A 76 9.86 4.74 -14.99
CA ALA A 76 11.11 4.01 -15.01
C ALA A 76 11.40 3.30 -13.67
N ALA A 77 11.16 3.97 -12.55
CA ALA A 77 11.32 3.40 -11.21
C ALA A 77 10.36 2.22 -10.98
N CYS A 78 9.09 2.35 -11.38
CA CYS A 78 8.12 1.25 -11.35
C CYS A 78 8.60 0.07 -12.21
N GLY A 79 9.13 0.32 -13.40
CA GLY A 79 9.64 -0.71 -14.31
C GLY A 79 10.85 -1.49 -13.79
N ARG A 80 11.57 -0.95 -12.78
CA ARG A 80 12.70 -1.63 -12.12
C ARG A 80 12.27 -2.57 -10.99
N ILE A 81 11.00 -2.50 -10.56
CA ILE A 81 10.49 -3.39 -9.51
C ILE A 81 10.31 -4.79 -10.11
N SER A 82 11.18 -5.72 -9.73
CA SER A 82 11.12 -7.10 -10.22
C SER A 82 9.96 -7.89 -9.61
N SER A 83 9.51 -8.93 -10.32
CA SER A 83 8.51 -9.88 -9.80
C SER A 83 8.96 -10.56 -8.50
N GLU A 84 10.27 -10.77 -8.33
CA GLU A 84 10.84 -11.30 -7.09
C GLU A 84 10.65 -10.33 -5.92
N THR A 85 10.92 -9.05 -6.13
CA THR A 85 10.66 -8.00 -5.14
C THR A 85 9.18 -7.96 -4.75
N ILE A 86 8.27 -8.07 -5.73
CA ILE A 86 6.82 -8.15 -5.46
C ILE A 86 6.46 -9.37 -4.61
N ARG A 87 7.08 -10.53 -4.88
CA ARG A 87 6.89 -11.75 -4.07
C ARG A 87 7.35 -11.52 -2.62
N HIS A 88 8.54 -10.94 -2.42
CA HIS A 88 9.05 -10.63 -1.08
C HIS A 88 8.14 -9.66 -0.32
N ILE A 89 7.60 -8.64 -0.99
CA ILE A 89 6.67 -7.69 -0.36
C ILE A 89 5.37 -8.37 0.08
N ARG A 90 4.84 -9.28 -0.75
CA ARG A 90 3.65 -10.07 -0.40
C ARG A 90 3.93 -10.95 0.83
N ASP A 91 5.05 -11.66 0.84
CA ASP A 91 5.41 -12.55 1.93
C ASP A 91 5.67 -11.72 3.23
N ALA A 92 6.30 -10.55 3.10
CA ALA A 92 6.48 -9.59 4.19
C ALA A 92 5.15 -9.03 4.72
N ALA A 93 4.15 -8.77 3.86
CA ALA A 93 2.84 -8.31 4.30
C ALA A 93 2.14 -9.35 5.19
N VAL A 94 2.23 -10.63 4.84
CA VAL A 94 1.71 -11.73 5.67
C VAL A 94 2.45 -11.81 7.01
N ARG A 95 3.78 -11.73 7.00
CA ARG A 95 4.59 -11.73 8.22
C ARG A 95 4.23 -10.55 9.14
N ARG A 96 4.08 -9.34 8.59
CA ARG A 96 3.73 -8.13 9.33
C ARG A 96 2.33 -8.24 9.97
N LEU A 97 1.36 -8.84 9.27
CA LEU A 97 0.05 -9.15 9.85
C LEU A 97 0.17 -10.11 11.03
N GLN A 98 0.96 -11.18 10.91
CA GLN A 98 1.18 -12.12 12.01
C GLN A 98 1.84 -11.46 13.22
N LEU A 99 2.91 -10.67 13.00
CA LEU A 99 3.57 -9.92 14.08
C LEU A 99 2.62 -8.94 14.78
N CYS A 100 1.71 -8.30 14.02
CA CYS A 100 0.67 -7.46 14.60
C CYS A 100 -0.28 -8.27 15.50
N ILE A 101 -0.69 -9.47 15.08
CA ILE A 101 -1.53 -10.37 15.88
C ILE A 101 -0.78 -10.81 17.15
N ASP A 102 0.47 -11.25 17.02
CA ASP A 102 1.31 -11.71 18.13
C ASP A 102 1.57 -10.58 19.14
N ALA A 103 1.67 -9.34 18.66
CA ALA A 103 1.77 -8.13 19.47
C ALA A 103 0.41 -7.61 19.97
N ASN A 104 -0.69 -8.36 19.83
CA ASN A 104 -2.05 -7.94 20.21
C ASN A 104 -2.48 -6.57 19.63
N GLY A 105 -2.07 -6.28 18.39
CA GLY A 105 -2.35 -5.03 17.69
C GLY A 105 -1.40 -3.86 18.01
N HIS A 106 -0.39 -4.06 18.86
CA HIS A 106 0.63 -3.05 19.15
C HIS A 106 1.69 -2.94 18.05
N HIS A 107 2.53 -1.90 18.13
CA HIS A 107 3.65 -1.71 17.22
C HIS A 107 4.64 -2.88 17.32
N PHE A 108 5.02 -3.42 16.17
CA PHE A 108 5.87 -4.61 16.06
C PHE A 108 7.15 -4.37 15.24
N GLU A 109 7.41 -3.13 14.79
CA GLU A 109 8.54 -2.85 13.91
C GLU A 109 9.91 -3.19 14.53
N HIS A 110 10.02 -3.18 15.86
CA HIS A 110 11.20 -3.60 16.59
C HIS A 110 11.50 -5.11 16.49
N LEU A 111 10.60 -5.90 15.91
CA LEU A 111 10.72 -7.35 15.69
C LEU A 111 11.00 -7.71 14.21
N LEU A 112 11.12 -6.70 13.35
CA LEU A 112 11.20 -6.89 11.90
C LEU A 112 12.58 -7.26 11.39
#